data_AF-A0A816PV73-F1
#
_entry.id   AF-A0A816PV73-F1
#
_cell.length_a   1.000
_cell.length_b   1.000
_cell.length_c   1.000
_cell.angle_alpha   90.00
_cell.angle_beta   90.00
_cell.angle_gamma   90.00
#
_symmetry.space_group_name_H-M   'P 1'
#
loop_
_entity.id
_entity.type
_entity.pdbx_description
1 polymer ?
#
loop_
_entity_poly.entity_id
_entity_poly.type
_entity_poly.pdbx_seq_one_letter_code
_entity_poly.pdbx_strand_id
1 'polypeptide(L)'
;MTVRTALNRFVSHYDQAKSDILSSTDAYCGSTISHASGNGSLMRLAPVPLLYHPAPLNAIHEAINSFKTTNASQQCLDSCRELLNSDQLYVPAGLSHDYWTTTTTISLLEPPVLAVMTGTYKHHNPHEIRASGFVIETMEAALWAFYHTNSFEEGALKAVNLGNDADTVGSVYGMLPGAYYGINAIPIEWREKCSFQGLVQTIADEILTQPQQLAETGEKKVAPSNQTSLLYRSVLKVYNELAAFYSGTIKRRVLPCPKQYKSSQ
;
A
#
# COMPACT_ATOMS: atom_id res chain seq x y z
N MET A 1 -10.77 2.40 1.28
CA MET A 1 -10.49 2.99 2.61
C MET A 1 -11.73 3.75 3.06
N THR A 2 -12.30 3.50 4.25
CA THR A 2 -12.97 4.63 4.91
C THR A 2 -11.85 5.49 5.45
N VAL A 3 -11.62 6.64 4.83
CA VAL A 3 -10.66 7.70 5.23
C VAL A 3 -10.55 7.80 6.76
N ARG A 4 -11.68 7.67 7.45
CA ARG A 4 -11.81 7.55 8.91
C ARG A 4 -10.83 6.60 9.60
N THR A 5 -10.60 5.37 9.14
CA THR A 5 -9.75 4.41 9.86
C THR A 5 -8.27 4.75 9.75
N ALA A 6 -7.82 5.22 8.57
CA ALA A 6 -6.46 5.72 8.39
C ALA A 6 -6.24 7.03 9.14
N LEU A 7 -7.22 7.94 9.09
CA LEU A 7 -7.20 9.20 9.84
C LEU A 7 -7.18 8.95 11.35
N ASN A 8 -7.96 7.99 11.86
CA ASN A 8 -8.02 7.65 13.28
C ASN A 8 -6.67 7.13 13.82
N ARG A 9 -5.94 6.35 13.01
CA ARG A 9 -4.59 5.90 13.37
C ARG A 9 -3.57 7.02 13.33
N PHE A 10 -3.62 7.85 12.29
CA PHE A 10 -2.78 9.02 12.17
C PHE A 10 -3.02 10.00 13.35
N VAL A 11 -4.29 10.24 13.70
CA VAL A 11 -4.69 11.06 14.85
C VAL A 11 -4.26 10.41 16.17
N SER A 12 -4.38 9.10 16.37
CA SER A 12 -3.88 8.45 17.59
C SER A 12 -2.36 8.55 17.76
N HIS A 13 -1.62 8.67 16.65
CA HIS A 13 -0.17 8.85 16.67
C HIS A 13 0.24 10.32 16.93
N TYR A 14 -0.64 11.28 16.65
CA TYR A 14 -0.33 12.72 16.73
C TYR A 14 -1.10 13.50 17.81
N ASP A 15 -2.22 13.00 18.34
CA ASP A 15 -3.15 13.73 19.19
C ASP A 15 -3.66 12.84 20.35
N GLN A 16 -2.92 12.84 21.47
CA GLN A 16 -3.17 11.97 22.63
C GLN A 16 -4.52 12.21 23.31
N ALA A 17 -5.15 13.37 23.11
CA ALA A 17 -6.41 13.76 23.77
C ALA A 17 -7.67 13.01 23.25
N LYS A 18 -7.53 12.16 22.22
CA LYS A 18 -8.65 11.42 21.60
C LYS A 18 -8.51 9.89 21.60
N SER A 19 -7.56 9.33 22.36
CA SER A 19 -7.33 7.88 22.41
C SER A 19 -8.54 7.08 22.91
N ASP A 20 -9.32 7.64 23.82
CA ASP A 20 -10.29 6.87 24.61
C ASP A 20 -11.64 6.64 23.92
N ILE A 21 -11.95 7.41 22.86
CA ILE A 21 -13.23 7.29 22.13
C ILE A 21 -13.17 6.16 21.06
N LEU A 22 -11.98 5.67 20.72
CA LEU A 22 -11.77 4.71 19.61
C LEU A 22 -11.55 3.26 20.06
N SER A 23 -11.46 2.98 21.37
CA SER A 23 -11.27 1.63 21.91
C SER A 23 -12.51 0.73 21.82
N SER A 24 -13.70 1.26 21.49
CA SER A 24 -14.97 0.53 21.49
C SER A 24 -15.43 0.01 20.13
N THR A 25 -14.73 0.32 19.04
CA THR A 25 -14.96 -0.28 17.72
C THR A 25 -13.65 -0.86 17.23
N ASP A 26 -13.52 -2.19 17.17
CA ASP A 26 -12.30 -2.83 16.69
C ASP A 26 -11.98 -2.31 15.27
N ALA A 27 -10.87 -1.58 15.15
CA ALA A 27 -10.43 -0.99 13.89
C ALA A 27 -10.04 -2.07 12.85
N TYR A 28 -9.85 -3.32 13.31
CA TYR A 28 -9.56 -4.49 12.50
C TYR A 28 -10.85 -5.19 12.04
N CYS A 29 -11.51 -4.62 11.05
CA CYS A 29 -12.75 -5.17 10.50
C CYS A 29 -12.58 -5.85 9.14
N GLY A 30 -11.34 -6.10 8.70
CA GLY A 30 -11.05 -6.77 7.45
C GLY A 30 -11.55 -8.20 7.42
N SER A 31 -12.02 -8.66 6.26
CA SER A 31 -12.42 -10.06 6.09
C SER A 31 -11.21 -10.98 6.18
N THR A 32 -11.33 -12.08 6.93
CA THR A 32 -10.31 -13.15 7.04
C THR A 32 -10.51 -14.28 6.02
N ILE A 33 -11.56 -14.20 5.19
CA ILE A 33 -11.96 -15.26 4.26
C ILE A 33 -11.07 -15.23 3.01
N SER A 34 -10.40 -16.35 2.69
CA SER A 34 -9.47 -16.44 1.55
C SER A 34 -10.10 -16.09 0.20
N HIS A 35 -11.33 -16.53 -0.09
CA HIS A 35 -12.01 -16.19 -1.35
C HIS A 35 -12.49 -14.73 -1.45
N ALA A 36 -12.36 -13.95 -0.36
CA ALA A 36 -12.66 -12.52 -0.32
C ALA A 36 -11.38 -11.65 -0.26
N SER A 37 -10.22 -12.22 -0.61
CA SER A 37 -8.91 -11.53 -0.58
C SER A 37 -8.79 -10.49 -1.70
N GLY A 38 -9.39 -9.33 -1.48
CA GLY A 38 -9.28 -8.19 -2.40
C GLY A 38 -7.90 -7.52 -2.37
N ASN A 39 -7.49 -6.96 -3.51
CA ASN A 39 -6.22 -6.23 -3.68
C ASN A 39 -6.20 -4.81 -3.08
N GLY A 40 -7.34 -4.31 -2.56
CA GLY A 40 -7.47 -2.91 -2.18
C GLY A 40 -6.52 -2.41 -1.08
N SER A 41 -5.87 -3.30 -0.33
CA SER A 41 -4.82 -2.94 0.63
C SER A 41 -3.43 -2.82 -0.01
N LEU A 42 -3.15 -3.59 -1.07
CA LEU A 42 -1.88 -3.49 -1.83
C LEU A 42 -1.75 -2.15 -2.54
N MET A 43 -2.81 -1.67 -3.20
CA MET A 43 -2.81 -0.43 -3.98
C MET A 43 -2.60 0.86 -3.16
N ARG A 44 -2.43 0.75 -1.84
CA ARG A 44 -2.19 1.84 -0.91
C ARG A 44 -1.04 1.56 0.07
N LEU A 45 -0.18 0.59 -0.27
CA LEU A 45 0.90 0.12 0.59
C LEU A 45 2.04 1.15 0.71
N ALA A 46 2.40 1.82 -0.39
CA ALA A 46 3.61 2.64 -0.56
C ALA A 46 3.97 3.62 0.58
N PRO A 47 3.03 4.31 1.26
CA PRO A 47 3.39 5.24 2.34
C PRO A 47 4.05 4.56 3.55
N VAL A 48 3.68 3.31 3.86
CA VAL A 48 4.20 2.58 5.02
C VAL A 48 5.70 2.27 4.90
N PRO A 49 6.19 1.62 3.82
CA PRO A 49 7.63 1.39 3.66
C PRO A 49 8.42 2.70 3.55
N LEU A 50 7.84 3.77 3.00
CA LEU A 50 8.46 5.10 3.00
C LEU A 50 8.66 5.66 4.42
N LEU A 51 7.64 5.54 5.28
CA LEU A 51 7.72 6.04 6.65
C LEU A 51 8.67 5.21 7.51
N TYR A 52 8.69 3.89 7.33
CA TYR A 52 9.45 2.94 8.14
C TYR A 52 10.76 2.47 7.47
N HIS A 53 11.27 3.25 6.53
CA HIS A 53 12.37 2.85 5.67
C HIS A 53 13.70 2.43 6.34
N PRO A 54 14.11 2.97 7.52
CA PRO A 54 15.27 2.50 8.28
C PRO A 54 14.98 1.24 9.12
N ALA A 55 13.72 0.84 9.24
CA ALA A 55 13.27 -0.25 10.11
C ALA A 55 12.30 -1.20 9.36
N PRO A 56 12.81 -2.06 8.46
CA PRO A 56 11.97 -2.93 7.62
C PRO A 56 10.97 -3.81 8.38
N LEU A 57 11.36 -4.33 9.56
CA LEU A 57 10.46 -5.12 10.40
C LEU A 57 9.26 -4.30 10.92
N ASN A 58 9.49 -3.02 11.25
CA ASN A 58 8.41 -2.11 11.65
C ASN A 58 7.51 -1.79 10.45
N ALA A 59 8.08 -1.65 9.26
CA ALA A 59 7.30 -1.46 8.03
C ALA A 59 6.35 -2.64 7.77
N ILE A 60 6.85 -3.88 7.88
CA ILE A 60 6.03 -5.09 7.77
C ILE A 60 4.93 -5.09 8.83
N HIS A 61 5.28 -4.84 10.10
CA HIS A 61 4.31 -4.82 11.20
C HIS A 61 3.17 -3.83 10.94
N GLU A 62 3.51 -2.60 10.57
CA GLU A 62 2.51 -1.54 10.35
C GLU A 62 1.72 -1.73 9.05
N ALA A 63 2.33 -2.30 8.02
CA ALA A 63 1.62 -2.66 6.80
C ALA A 63 0.59 -3.76 7.06
N ILE A 64 0.94 -4.78 7.84
CA ILE A 64 0.01 -5.82 8.31
C ILE A 64 -1.13 -5.21 9.12
N ASN A 65 -0.83 -4.30 10.04
CA ASN A 65 -1.86 -3.59 10.80
C ASN A 65 -2.78 -2.80 9.86
N SER A 66 -2.24 -2.11 8.86
CA SER A 66 -3.01 -1.37 7.85
C SER A 66 -3.93 -2.29 7.04
N PHE A 67 -3.45 -3.48 6.66
CA PHE A 67 -4.22 -4.49 5.93
C PHE A 67 -5.40 -5.00 6.72
N LYS A 68 -5.20 -5.36 8.00
CA LYS A 68 -6.26 -5.88 8.90
C LYS A 68 -7.49 -4.96 9.01
N THR A 69 -7.36 -3.68 8.67
CA THR A 69 -8.48 -2.74 8.67
C THR A 69 -9.51 -2.99 7.56
N THR A 70 -9.14 -3.63 6.45
CA THR A 70 -10.06 -3.92 5.34
C THR A 70 -9.89 -5.29 4.70
N ASN A 71 -8.70 -5.87 4.74
CA ASN A 71 -8.33 -7.14 4.11
C ASN A 71 -7.43 -7.93 5.07
N ALA A 72 -8.04 -8.78 5.90
CA ALA A 72 -7.35 -9.50 6.98
C ALA A 72 -7.13 -10.99 6.67
N SER A 73 -7.40 -11.44 5.44
CA SER A 73 -7.16 -12.82 5.03
C SER A 73 -5.66 -13.12 4.99
N GLN A 74 -5.30 -14.37 5.27
CA GLN A 74 -3.90 -14.77 5.33
C GLN A 74 -3.18 -14.47 4.00
N GLN A 75 -3.85 -14.66 2.86
CA GLN A 75 -3.32 -14.32 1.54
C GLN A 75 -2.98 -12.84 1.39
N CYS A 76 -3.82 -11.94 1.91
CA CYS A 76 -3.52 -10.50 1.89
C CYS A 76 -2.34 -10.15 2.81
N LEU A 77 -2.28 -10.77 4.00
CA LEU A 77 -1.21 -10.53 4.97
C LEU A 77 0.14 -11.08 4.48
N ASP A 78 0.15 -12.29 3.92
CA ASP A 78 1.32 -12.90 3.31
C ASP A 78 1.82 -12.08 2.12
N SER A 79 0.92 -11.68 1.20
CA SER A 79 1.31 -10.83 0.05
C SER A 79 1.93 -9.50 0.49
N CYS A 80 1.35 -8.87 1.52
CA CYS A 80 1.89 -7.65 2.12
C CYS A 80 3.28 -7.86 2.69
N ARG A 81 3.45 -8.94 3.47
CA ARG A 81 4.74 -9.28 4.05
C ARG A 81 5.75 -9.50 2.95
N GLU A 82 5.47 -10.36 1.98
CA GLU A 82 6.47 -10.78 1.00
C GLU A 82 6.87 -9.67 0.03
N LEU A 83 5.97 -8.74 -0.32
CA LEU A 83 6.35 -7.52 -1.07
C LEU A 83 7.20 -6.53 -0.27
N LEU A 84 7.25 -6.68 1.07
CA LEU A 84 8.09 -5.88 1.96
C LEU A 84 9.27 -6.70 2.53
N ASN A 85 9.29 -8.01 2.33
CA ASN A 85 10.23 -8.94 2.94
C ASN A 85 11.52 -8.93 2.16
N SER A 86 12.25 -7.84 2.31
CA SER A 86 13.56 -7.69 1.72
C SER A 86 14.45 -6.86 2.64
N ASP A 87 15.72 -7.24 2.73
CA ASP A 87 16.71 -6.52 3.53
C ASP A 87 16.93 -5.07 3.07
N GLN A 88 16.37 -4.70 1.92
CA GLN A 88 16.38 -3.36 1.35
C GLN A 88 14.97 -3.01 0.88
N LEU A 89 14.13 -2.51 1.79
CA LEU A 89 12.76 -2.08 1.48
C LEU A 89 12.70 -1.04 0.33
N TYR A 90 13.82 -0.36 0.08
CA TYR A 90 14.14 0.26 -1.20
C TYR A 90 14.85 -0.76 -2.05
N VAL A 91 14.30 -1.17 -3.20
CA VAL A 91 15.08 -1.90 -4.19
C VAL A 91 16.17 -0.92 -4.67
N PRO A 92 17.44 -0.92 -4.20
CA PRO A 92 18.37 0.10 -4.64
C PRO A 92 18.63 -0.11 -6.12
N ALA A 93 18.94 0.98 -6.82
CA ALA A 93 19.41 0.92 -8.18
C ALA A 93 20.54 -0.13 -8.29
N GLY A 94 20.34 -1.16 -9.11
CA GLY A 94 21.33 -2.20 -9.35
C GLY A 94 21.13 -3.55 -8.63
N LEU A 95 20.00 -3.79 -7.96
CA LEU A 95 19.66 -5.16 -7.57
C LEU A 95 19.35 -6.03 -8.79
N SER A 96 19.69 -7.32 -8.64
CA SER A 96 19.38 -8.38 -9.60
C SER A 96 17.87 -8.48 -9.84
N HIS A 97 17.47 -8.83 -11.08
CA HIS A 97 16.10 -9.20 -11.43
C HIS A 97 15.55 -10.35 -10.55
N ASP A 98 16.43 -11.09 -9.87
CA ASP A 98 16.09 -12.17 -8.94
C ASP A 98 15.87 -11.73 -7.48
N TYR A 99 15.59 -10.45 -7.25
CA TYR A 99 15.47 -9.86 -5.91
C TYR A 99 14.58 -10.66 -4.92
N TRP A 100 13.46 -11.22 -5.39
CA TRP A 100 12.50 -11.93 -4.55
C TRP A 100 12.80 -13.44 -4.40
N THR A 101 13.95 -13.93 -4.84
CA THR A 101 14.27 -15.39 -4.81
C THR A 101 14.82 -15.89 -3.48
N THR A 102 15.21 -14.99 -2.58
CA THR A 102 15.92 -15.34 -1.34
C THR A 102 15.14 -14.86 -0.12
N THR A 103 14.09 -15.58 0.27
CA THR A 103 13.49 -15.40 1.60
C THR A 103 13.40 -16.71 2.37
N THR A 104 13.82 -16.66 3.63
CA THR A 104 13.89 -17.80 4.57
C THR A 104 12.51 -18.19 5.14
N THR A 105 11.45 -17.44 4.82
CA THR A 105 10.08 -17.57 5.37
C THR A 105 9.09 -18.35 4.48
N ILE A 106 9.56 -18.94 3.39
CA ILE A 106 8.76 -19.67 2.39
C ILE A 106 7.86 -20.77 3.01
N SER A 107 8.25 -21.38 4.14
CA SER A 107 7.51 -22.52 4.72
C SER A 107 6.17 -22.16 5.41
N LEU A 108 5.81 -20.88 5.55
CA LEU A 108 4.60 -20.43 6.27
C LEU A 108 3.59 -19.69 5.40
N LEU A 109 3.78 -19.67 4.08
CA LEU A 109 2.93 -18.94 3.15
C LEU A 109 1.70 -19.76 2.74
N GLU A 110 0.58 -19.08 2.54
CA GLU A 110 -0.55 -19.63 1.79
C GLU A 110 -0.09 -20.12 0.42
N PRO A 111 -0.50 -21.33 -0.04
CA PRO A 111 0.03 -21.93 -1.27
C PRO A 111 -0.02 -21.03 -2.53
N PRO A 112 -1.07 -20.21 -2.76
CA PRO A 112 -1.07 -19.28 -3.89
C PRO A 112 0.00 -18.18 -3.79
N VAL A 113 0.28 -17.67 -2.58
CA VAL A 113 1.34 -16.67 -2.35
C VAL A 113 2.69 -17.32 -2.57
N LEU A 114 2.86 -18.52 -2.01
CA LEU A 114 4.07 -19.32 -2.17
C LEU A 114 4.42 -19.51 -3.64
N ALA A 115 3.45 -19.88 -4.48
CA ALA A 115 3.66 -20.08 -5.92
C ALA A 115 4.18 -18.81 -6.61
N VAL A 116 3.60 -17.64 -6.30
CA VAL A 116 4.10 -16.37 -6.83
C VAL A 116 5.53 -16.12 -6.35
N MET A 117 5.79 -16.24 -5.06
CA MET A 117 7.11 -15.96 -4.51
C MET A 117 8.19 -16.94 -4.97
N THR A 118 7.83 -18.18 -5.32
CA THR A 118 8.77 -19.16 -5.91
C THR A 118 8.97 -19.00 -7.41
N GLY A 119 8.25 -18.09 -8.06
CA GLY A 119 8.60 -17.60 -9.39
C GLY A 119 7.58 -17.85 -10.50
N THR A 120 6.30 -18.08 -10.22
CA THR A 120 5.30 -18.18 -11.31
C THR A 120 5.31 -16.94 -12.22
N TYR A 121 5.46 -15.75 -11.64
CA TYR A 121 5.59 -14.48 -12.37
C TYR A 121 6.81 -14.40 -13.30
N LYS A 122 7.77 -15.32 -13.21
CA LYS A 122 8.95 -15.38 -14.09
C LYS A 122 8.78 -16.29 -15.30
N HIS A 123 7.86 -17.25 -15.20
CA HIS A 123 7.74 -18.35 -16.15
C HIS A 123 6.40 -18.37 -16.88
N HIS A 124 5.38 -17.71 -16.32
CA HIS A 124 4.08 -17.56 -16.97
C HIS A 124 4.15 -16.68 -18.22
N ASN A 125 3.48 -17.15 -19.27
CA ASN A 125 3.23 -16.40 -20.49
C ASN A 125 2.15 -15.31 -20.24
N PRO A 126 2.08 -14.28 -21.10
CA PRO A 126 1.11 -13.18 -20.92
C PRO A 126 -0.35 -13.61 -20.71
N HIS A 127 -0.80 -14.69 -21.36
CA HIS A 127 -2.19 -15.17 -21.26
C HIS A 127 -2.50 -15.95 -19.97
N GLU A 128 -1.47 -16.34 -19.22
CA GLU A 128 -1.59 -17.03 -17.93
C GLU A 128 -1.70 -16.02 -16.77
N ILE A 129 -1.23 -14.79 -16.99
CA ILE A 129 -1.29 -13.70 -16.02
C ILE A 129 -2.71 -13.14 -15.95
N ARG A 130 -3.26 -13.13 -14.74
CA ARG A 130 -4.58 -12.56 -14.46
C ARG A 130 -4.42 -11.25 -13.70
N ALA A 131 -5.22 -10.26 -14.09
CA ALA A 131 -5.24 -8.94 -13.48
C ALA A 131 -6.61 -8.64 -12.85
N SER A 132 -7.10 -9.49 -11.95
CA SER A 132 -8.39 -9.25 -11.28
C SER A 132 -8.25 -8.50 -9.95
N GLY A 133 -9.40 -8.21 -9.32
CA GLY A 133 -9.52 -7.70 -7.96
C GLY A 133 -8.93 -8.58 -6.85
N PHE A 134 -8.36 -9.73 -7.18
CA PHE A 134 -7.79 -10.67 -6.23
C PHE A 134 -6.33 -10.36 -5.91
N VAL A 135 -5.98 -10.36 -4.62
CA VAL A 135 -4.67 -9.90 -4.14
C VAL A 135 -3.48 -10.65 -4.76
N ILE A 136 -3.62 -11.97 -4.94
CA ILE A 136 -2.57 -12.83 -5.49
C ILE A 136 -2.34 -12.52 -6.97
N GLU A 137 -3.42 -12.44 -7.74
CA GLU A 137 -3.38 -12.16 -9.17
C GLU A 137 -2.82 -10.75 -9.44
N THR A 138 -3.22 -9.74 -8.65
CA THR A 138 -2.64 -8.39 -8.73
C THR A 138 -1.15 -8.38 -8.43
N MET A 139 -0.72 -9.06 -7.36
CA MET A 139 0.70 -9.14 -6.98
C MET A 139 1.53 -9.83 -8.06
N GLU A 140 1.05 -10.97 -8.58
CA GLU A 140 1.71 -11.70 -9.65
C GLU A 140 1.81 -10.85 -10.92
N ALA A 141 0.74 -10.18 -11.34
CA ALA A 141 0.73 -9.32 -12.53
C ALA A 141 1.73 -8.17 -12.44
N ALA A 142 1.82 -7.50 -11.27
CA ALA A 142 2.77 -6.42 -11.04
C ALA A 142 4.23 -6.92 -11.07
N LEU A 143 4.51 -8.04 -10.40
CA LEU A 143 5.84 -8.67 -10.39
C LEU A 143 6.23 -9.18 -11.79
N TRP A 144 5.28 -9.76 -12.53
CA TRP A 144 5.49 -10.26 -13.88
C TRP A 144 5.86 -9.14 -14.84
N ALA A 145 5.11 -8.03 -14.81
CA ALA A 145 5.40 -6.87 -15.65
C ALA A 145 6.77 -6.26 -15.30
N PHE A 146 7.11 -6.18 -14.01
CA PHE A 146 8.40 -5.67 -13.57
C PHE A 146 9.56 -6.58 -13.98
N TYR A 147 9.45 -7.90 -13.79
CA TYR A 147 10.49 -8.87 -14.13
C TYR A 147 10.76 -8.95 -15.64
N HIS A 148 9.72 -8.78 -16.47
CA HIS A 148 9.82 -8.93 -17.93
C HIS A 148 10.04 -7.60 -18.68
N THR A 149 10.49 -6.54 -18.02
CA THR A 149 10.76 -5.23 -18.65
C THR A 149 11.98 -4.55 -18.07
N ASN A 150 12.62 -3.67 -18.85
CA ASN A 150 13.86 -3.01 -18.46
C ASN A 150 13.71 -1.50 -18.17
N SER A 151 12.47 -1.00 -18.17
CA SER A 151 12.17 0.39 -17.89
C SER A 151 10.83 0.52 -17.17
N PHE A 152 10.66 1.62 -16.43
CA PHE A 152 9.40 1.97 -15.79
C PHE A 152 8.27 2.07 -16.83
N GLU A 153 8.53 2.73 -17.96
CA GLU A 153 7.52 2.93 -19.01
C GLU A 153 7.05 1.61 -19.62
N GLU A 154 7.98 0.75 -20.05
CA GLU A 154 7.65 -0.52 -20.69
C GLU A 154 6.83 -1.41 -19.74
N GLY A 155 7.23 -1.53 -18.48
CA GLY A 155 6.51 -2.35 -17.52
C GLY A 155 5.19 -1.74 -17.09
N ALA A 156 5.08 -0.41 -16.99
CA ALA A 156 3.81 0.24 -16.68
C ALA A 156 2.80 -0.03 -17.79
N LEU A 157 3.20 0.13 -19.05
CA LEU A 157 2.37 -0.19 -20.20
C LEU A 157 2.02 -1.69 -20.23
N LYS A 158 2.99 -2.57 -19.96
CA LYS A 158 2.75 -4.02 -19.91
C LYS A 158 1.74 -4.40 -18.81
N ALA A 159 1.86 -3.79 -17.63
CA ALA A 159 0.97 -4.01 -16.49
C ALA A 159 -0.47 -3.57 -16.79
N VAL A 160 -0.68 -2.36 -17.30
CA VAL A 160 -2.04 -1.85 -17.56
C VAL A 160 -2.71 -2.51 -18.77
N ASN A 161 -1.93 -2.96 -19.77
CA ASN A 161 -2.47 -3.65 -20.95
C ASN A 161 -2.90 -5.10 -20.68
N LEU A 162 -2.66 -5.66 -19.47
CA LEU A 162 -3.30 -6.90 -19.02
C LEU A 162 -4.83 -6.75 -18.90
N GLY A 163 -5.33 -5.52 -18.77
CA GLY A 163 -6.75 -5.21 -18.68
C GLY A 163 -7.37 -5.60 -17.34
N ASN A 164 -8.70 -5.72 -17.31
CA ASN A 164 -9.49 -6.00 -16.10
C ASN A 164 -9.26 -4.96 -15.00
N ASP A 165 -8.61 -5.29 -13.88
CA ASP A 165 -8.30 -4.37 -12.77
C ASP A 165 -6.97 -3.62 -13.01
N ALA A 166 -6.89 -2.97 -14.17
CA ALA A 166 -5.68 -2.34 -14.69
C ALA A 166 -5.21 -1.15 -13.84
N ASP A 167 -6.13 -0.41 -13.21
CA ASP A 167 -5.79 0.70 -12.32
C ASP A 167 -5.10 0.21 -11.04
N THR A 168 -5.58 -0.89 -10.45
CA THR A 168 -4.94 -1.48 -9.27
C THR A 168 -3.60 -2.11 -9.61
N VAL A 169 -3.54 -2.91 -10.69
CA VAL A 169 -2.27 -3.52 -11.13
C VAL A 169 -1.25 -2.45 -11.50
N GLY A 170 -1.66 -1.39 -12.21
CA GLY A 170 -0.81 -0.25 -12.53
C GLY A 170 -0.31 0.50 -11.30
N SER A 171 -1.14 0.64 -10.26
CA SER A 171 -0.74 1.26 -8.97
C SER A 171 0.29 0.41 -8.21
N VAL A 172 0.05 -0.90 -8.09
CA VAL A 172 0.98 -1.83 -7.41
C VAL A 172 2.28 -1.95 -8.20
N TYR A 173 2.22 -2.02 -9.53
CA TYR A 173 3.39 -1.89 -10.39
C TYR A 173 4.10 -0.56 -10.14
N GLY A 174 3.42 0.59 -10.21
CA GLY A 174 4.07 1.90 -10.07
C GLY A 174 4.88 2.06 -8.78
N MET A 175 4.44 1.41 -7.69
CA MET A 175 5.16 1.39 -6.41
C MET A 175 6.53 0.69 -6.49
N LEU A 176 6.66 -0.49 -7.12
CA LEU A 176 7.88 -1.30 -7.05
C LEU A 176 9.00 -0.71 -7.95
N PRO A 177 8.85 -0.65 -9.29
CA PRO A 177 9.75 0.04 -10.19
C PRO A 177 9.89 1.54 -9.94
N GLY A 178 8.90 2.21 -9.34
CA GLY A 178 9.05 3.61 -8.94
C GLY A 178 10.12 3.79 -7.85
N ALA A 179 10.20 2.85 -6.92
CA ALA A 179 11.29 2.80 -5.93
C ALA A 179 12.63 2.36 -6.55
N TYR A 180 12.60 1.44 -7.52
CA TYR A 180 13.80 0.89 -8.16
C TYR A 180 14.48 1.85 -9.15
N TYR A 181 13.72 2.35 -10.13
CA TYR A 181 14.23 3.22 -11.18
C TYR A 181 14.26 4.70 -10.78
N GLY A 182 13.49 5.07 -9.75
CA GLY A 182 13.35 6.44 -9.27
C GLY A 182 12.45 7.32 -10.15
N ILE A 183 12.09 8.49 -9.63
CA ILE A 183 11.13 9.42 -10.25
C ILE A 183 11.52 9.88 -11.66
N ASN A 184 12.82 9.96 -11.95
CA ASN A 184 13.33 10.43 -13.25
C ASN A 184 13.17 9.40 -14.37
N ALA A 185 12.95 8.13 -14.03
CA ALA A 185 12.66 7.09 -15.02
C ALA A 185 11.19 7.08 -15.46
N ILE A 186 10.31 7.79 -14.75
CA ILE A 186 8.92 7.97 -15.15
C ILE A 186 8.88 9.05 -16.26
N PRO A 187 8.29 8.75 -17.43
CA PRO A 187 8.17 9.72 -18.53
C PRO A 187 7.64 11.07 -18.04
N ILE A 188 8.30 12.14 -18.45
CA ILE A 188 7.99 13.49 -17.97
C ILE A 188 6.55 13.87 -18.33
N GLU A 189 6.10 13.49 -19.53
CA GLU A 189 4.74 13.72 -20.02
C GLU A 189 3.66 13.01 -19.19
N TRP A 190 4.00 11.94 -18.48
CA TRP A 190 3.08 11.25 -17.56
C TRP A 190 3.05 11.97 -16.22
N ARG A 191 4.22 12.39 -15.71
CA ARG A 191 4.33 13.15 -14.46
C ARG A 191 3.58 14.47 -14.54
N GLU A 192 3.73 15.20 -15.65
CA GLU A 192 3.05 16.48 -15.88
C GLU A 192 1.53 16.36 -16.01
N LYS A 193 1.02 15.20 -16.44
CA LYS A 193 -0.42 14.91 -16.51
C LYS A 193 -1.00 14.35 -15.20
N CYS A 194 -0.16 14.05 -14.22
CA CYS A 194 -0.59 13.50 -12.95
C CYS A 194 -1.26 14.59 -12.10
N SER A 195 -2.57 14.50 -11.95
CA SER A 195 -3.32 15.36 -11.03
C SER A 195 -2.74 15.27 -9.62
N PHE A 196 -2.56 16.43 -8.98
CA PHE A 196 -2.01 16.54 -7.63
C PHE A 196 -0.56 16.07 -7.47
N GLN A 197 0.24 15.99 -8.54
CA GLN A 197 1.67 15.62 -8.47
C GLN A 197 2.41 16.38 -7.35
N GLY A 198 2.27 17.71 -7.27
CA GLY A 198 2.94 18.51 -6.25
C GLY A 198 2.54 18.16 -4.82
N LEU A 199 1.27 17.77 -4.60
CA LEU A 199 0.80 17.31 -3.30
C LEU A 199 1.39 15.93 -2.97
N VAL A 200 1.36 14.99 -3.91
CA VAL A 200 1.91 13.63 -3.71
C VAL A 200 3.40 13.72 -3.40
N GLN A 201 4.15 14.54 -4.14
CA GLN A 201 5.57 14.79 -3.90
C GLN A 201 5.80 15.36 -2.50
N THR A 202 5.04 16.40 -2.12
CA THR A 202 5.18 17.02 -0.79
C THR A 202 4.90 16.02 0.34
N ILE A 203 3.86 15.18 0.20
CA ILE A 203 3.56 14.13 1.18
C ILE A 203 4.70 13.12 1.26
N ALA A 204 5.25 12.67 0.13
CA ALA A 204 6.36 11.74 0.10
C ALA A 204 7.61 12.32 0.77
N ASP A 205 7.96 13.57 0.47
CA ASP A 205 9.11 14.27 1.06
C ASP A 205 8.94 14.47 2.58
N GLU A 206 7.74 14.83 3.03
CA GLU A 206 7.44 14.93 4.47
C GLU A 206 7.55 13.59 5.18
N ILE A 207 7.08 12.50 4.57
CA ILE A 207 7.20 11.16 5.14
C ILE A 207 8.68 10.77 5.28
N LEU A 208 9.50 11.03 4.26
CA LEU A 208 10.93 10.72 4.26
C LEU A 208 11.75 11.56 5.24
N THR A 209 11.34 12.81 5.48
CA THR A 209 12.09 13.74 6.35
C THR A 209 11.64 13.72 7.80
N GLN A 210 10.57 12.98 8.15
CA GLN A 210 10.11 12.86 9.53
C GLN A 210 11.17 12.14 10.39
N PRO A 211 11.63 12.75 11.50
CA PRO A 211 12.56 12.09 12.41
C PRO A 211 11.88 10.87 13.03
N GLN A 212 12.38 9.69 12.71
CA GLN A 212 11.94 8.46 13.36
C GLN A 212 12.36 8.47 14.83
N GLN A 213 11.40 8.63 15.73
CA GLN A 213 11.60 8.24 17.11
C GLN A 213 11.40 6.73 17.20
N LEU A 214 12.46 5.98 16.88
CA LEU A 214 12.53 4.55 17.09
C LEU A 214 12.35 4.30 18.59
N ALA A 215 11.21 3.73 18.96
CA ALA A 215 10.89 3.37 20.34
C ALA A 215 11.78 2.20 20.80
N GLU A 216 12.99 2.51 21.21
CA GLU A 216 13.73 1.64 22.10
C GLU A 216 13.11 1.75 23.50
N THR A 217 12.37 0.70 23.87
CA THR A 217 11.89 0.40 25.23
C THR A 217 10.75 1.26 25.77
N GLY A 218 9.98 0.64 26.68
CA GLY A 218 8.64 1.02 27.09
C GLY A 218 8.45 2.48 27.51
N GLU A 219 7.22 2.94 27.29
CA GLU A 219 6.63 4.15 27.88
C GLU A 219 7.49 5.43 27.79
N LYS A 220 7.54 6.08 26.62
CA LYS A 220 7.74 7.53 26.60
C LYS A 220 6.78 8.25 25.65
N LYS A 221 6.05 9.18 26.26
CA LYS A 221 5.24 10.25 25.66
C LYS A 221 6.08 11.06 24.68
N VAL A 222 5.49 11.40 23.54
CA VAL A 222 6.11 12.28 22.54
C VAL A 222 5.16 13.44 22.24
N ALA A 223 5.72 14.64 22.24
CA ALA A 223 5.05 15.87 21.80
C ALA A 223 5.15 16.01 20.27
N PRO A 224 4.13 16.54 19.56
CA PRO A 224 4.12 16.61 18.10
C PRO A 224 5.28 17.46 17.57
N SER A 225 6.01 16.97 16.57
CA SER A 225 6.95 17.82 15.84
C SER A 225 6.16 18.88 15.08
N ASN A 226 6.45 20.15 15.34
CA ASN A 226 5.66 21.29 14.84
C ASN A 226 5.80 21.57 13.32
N GLN A 227 6.52 20.74 12.56
CA GLN A 227 6.84 20.97 11.14
C GLN A 227 6.12 19.99 10.20
N THR A 228 4.81 19.84 10.34
CA THR A 228 3.98 19.35 9.23
C THR A 228 3.88 20.46 8.19
N SER A 229 4.05 20.19 6.89
CA SER A 229 4.00 21.27 5.91
C SER A 229 2.61 21.93 5.89
N LEU A 230 2.59 23.23 5.57
CA LEU A 230 1.36 24.00 5.40
C LEU A 230 0.45 23.36 4.35
N LEU A 231 1.02 22.71 3.32
CA LEU A 231 0.26 22.04 2.26
C LEU A 231 -0.47 20.80 2.80
N TYR A 232 0.23 19.93 3.53
CA TYR A 232 -0.41 18.77 4.17
C TYR A 232 -1.52 19.19 5.13
N ARG A 233 -1.27 20.20 5.98
CA ARG A 233 -2.30 20.73 6.90
C ARG A 233 -3.50 21.28 6.15
N SER A 234 -3.27 21.96 5.03
CA SER A 234 -4.34 22.50 4.19
C SER A 234 -5.16 21.40 3.53
N VAL A 235 -4.51 20.35 3.02
CA VAL A 235 -5.18 19.18 2.43
C VAL A 235 -5.95 18.40 3.49
N LEU A 236 -5.34 18.15 4.65
CA LEU A 236 -5.99 17.48 5.77
C LEU A 236 -7.22 18.28 6.24
N LYS A 237 -7.12 19.62 6.28
CA LYS A 237 -8.24 20.51 6.56
C LYS A 237 -9.35 20.35 5.54
N VAL A 238 -9.06 20.37 4.24
CA VAL A 238 -10.06 20.14 3.17
C VAL A 238 -10.69 18.76 3.31
N TYR A 239 -9.92 17.70 3.58
CA TYR A 239 -10.46 16.37 3.81
C TYR A 239 -11.36 16.31 5.04
N ASN A 240 -10.99 16.96 6.13
CA ASN A 240 -11.79 17.05 7.35
C ASN A 240 -13.09 17.82 7.12
N GLU A 241 -13.03 18.93 6.37
CA GLU A 241 -14.19 19.72 5.98
C GLU A 241 -15.13 18.93 5.07
N LEU A 242 -14.59 18.23 4.07
CA LEU A 242 -15.34 17.32 3.21
C LEU A 242 -15.96 16.18 4.02
N ALA A 243 -15.21 15.55 4.93
CA ALA A 243 -15.72 14.48 5.77
C ALA A 243 -16.83 14.98 6.70
N ALA A 244 -16.69 16.17 7.28
CA ALA A 244 -17.71 16.82 8.09
C ALA A 244 -18.97 17.11 7.26
N PHE A 245 -18.81 17.68 6.07
CA PHE A 245 -19.89 17.90 5.10
C PHE A 245 -20.60 16.58 4.75
N TYR A 246 -19.85 15.54 4.36
CA TYR A 246 -20.41 14.24 4.04
C TYR A 246 -21.11 13.59 5.23
N SER A 247 -20.61 13.75 6.46
CA SER A 247 -21.26 13.22 7.66
C SER A 247 -22.57 13.93 8.00
N GLY A 248 -22.68 15.23 7.68
CA GLY A 248 -23.89 16.03 7.89
C GLY A 248 -24.94 15.89 6.79
N THR A 249 -24.52 15.63 5.55
CA THR A 249 -25.41 15.63 4.37
C THR A 249 -25.73 14.24 3.85
N ILE A 250 -24.80 13.28 3.96
CA ILE A 250 -24.98 11.91 3.49
C ILE A 250 -25.03 10.96 4.70
N LYS A 251 -26.23 10.46 5.04
CA LYS A 251 -26.38 9.34 5.98
C LYS A 251 -25.81 8.06 5.34
N ARG A 252 -24.48 7.87 5.37
CA ARG A 252 -23.88 6.56 5.05
C ARG A 252 -24.39 5.55 6.07
N ARG A 253 -24.97 4.44 5.60
CA ARG A 253 -25.41 3.35 6.49
C ARG A 253 -24.24 2.92 7.37
N VAL A 254 -24.43 3.08 8.67
CA VAL A 254 -23.56 2.52 9.70
C VAL A 254 -23.83 1.01 9.67
N LEU A 255 -22.98 0.31 8.93
CA LEU A 255 -22.86 -1.15 8.84
C LEU A 255 -23.88 -1.90 7.93
N PRO A 256 -23.39 -2.96 7.24
CA PRO A 256 -21.99 -3.19 6.90
C PRO A 256 -21.56 -2.24 5.77
N CYS A 257 -20.25 -1.98 5.68
CA CYS A 257 -19.63 -1.25 4.55
C CYS A 257 -20.17 -1.84 3.23
N PRO A 258 -20.60 -1.02 2.25
CA PRO A 258 -21.08 -1.54 0.98
C PRO A 258 -20.01 -2.47 0.40
N LYS A 259 -20.36 -3.74 0.17
CA LYS A 259 -19.54 -4.60 -0.71
C LYS A 259 -19.36 -3.81 -1.99
N GLN A 260 -18.12 -3.66 -2.47
CA GLN A 260 -17.91 -3.22 -3.86
C GLN A 260 -18.77 -4.13 -4.73
N TYR A 261 -19.76 -3.56 -5.41
CA TYR A 261 -20.61 -4.31 -6.32
C TYR A 261 -19.68 -4.86 -7.41
N LYS A 262 -19.49 -6.17 -7.44
CA LYS A 262 -18.97 -6.83 -8.64
C LYS A 262 -20.04 -6.65 -9.72
N SER A 263 -19.68 -6.03 -10.83
CA SER A 263 -20.50 -6.13 -12.04
C SER A 263 -20.56 -7.61 -12.41
N SER A 264 -21.76 -8.19 -12.33
CA SER A 264 -22.03 -9.49 -12.92
C SER A 264 -21.87 -9.36 -14.43
N GLN A 265 -20.83 -9.97 -14.99
CA GLN A 265 -20.85 -10.49 -16.35
C GLN A 265 -21.19 -11.97 -16.28
#